data_AF-A0A3N6A3L9-F1
#
_entry.id   AF-A0A3N6A3L9-F1
#
_cell.length_a   1.000
_cell.length_b   1.000
_cell.length_c   1.000
_cell.angle_alpha   90.00
_cell.angle_beta   90.00
_cell.angle_gamma   90.00
#
_symmetry.space_group_name_H-M   'P 1'
#
loop_
_entity.id
_entity.type
_entity.pdbx_description
1 polymer ?
#
loop_
_entity_poly.entity_id
_entity_poly.type
_entity_poly.pdbx_seq_one_letter_code
_entity_poly.pdbx_strand_id
1 'polypeptide(L)' 'IGRLVMAELKKIDKVAYVRFASVYLDFQDVRQFADQVDSLAP' A
#
# COMPACT_ATOMS: atom_id res chain seq x y z
N ILE A 1 8.94 -12.71 1.82
CA ILE A 1 7.48 -12.96 1.84
C ILE A 1 6.71 -11.63 1.75
N GLY A 2 6.97 -10.61 2.57
CA GLY A 2 6.22 -9.33 2.52
C GLY A 2 6.12 -8.67 1.14
N ARG A 3 7.22 -8.60 0.37
CA ARG A 3 7.17 -8.11 -1.03
C ARG A 3 6.24 -8.91 -1.95
N LEU A 4 6.17 -10.23 -1.78
CA LEU A 4 5.29 -11.09 -2.57
C LEU A 4 3.83 -10.86 -2.18
N VAL A 5 3.55 -10.75 -0.88
CA VAL A 5 2.22 -10.41 -0.35
C VAL A 5 1.75 -9.06 -0.87
N MET A 6 2.60 -8.03 -0.85
CA MET A 6 2.28 -6.73 -1.44
C MET A 6 1.97 -6.81 -2.93
N ALA A 7 2.76 -7.57 -3.70
CA ALA A 7 2.57 -7.70 -5.14
C ALA A 7 1.22 -8.36 -5.49
N GLU A 8 0.80 -9.35 -4.69
CA GLU A 8 -0.51 -9.98 -4.87
C GLU A 8 -1.66 -9.09 -4.37
N LEU A 9 -1.53 -8.49 -3.17
CA LEU A 9 -2.55 -7.57 -2.63
C LEU A 9 -2.84 -6.41 -3.57
N LYS A 10 -1.82 -5.83 -4.22
CA LYS A 10 -1.99 -4.73 -5.19
C LYS A 10 -2.93 -5.09 -6.35
N LYS A 11 -3.02 -6.37 -6.71
CA LYS A 11 -3.87 -6.87 -7.81
C LYS A 11 -5.30 -7.18 -7.34
N ILE A 12 -5.44 -7.71 -6.13
CA ILE A 12 -6.71 -8.27 -5.64
C ILE A 12 -7.52 -7.29 -4.78
N ASP A 13 -6.85 -6.45 -3.97
CA ASP A 13 -7.51 -5.54 -3.03
C ASP A 13 -6.60 -4.35 -2.69
N LYS A 14 -6.99 -3.18 -3.21
CA LYS A 14 -6.27 -1.91 -3.00
C LYS A 14 -6.29 -1.46 -1.54
N VAL A 15 -7.36 -1.69 -0.78
CA VAL A 15 -7.47 -1.29 0.63
C VAL A 15 -6.57 -2.16 1.50
N ALA A 16 -6.57 -3.47 1.26
CA ALA A 16 -5.68 -4.40 1.96
C ALA A 16 -4.20 -4.15 1.62
N TYR A 17 -3.88 -3.84 0.36
CA TYR A 17 -2.53 -3.41 -0.05
C TYR A 17 -2.06 -2.19 0.76
N VAL A 18 -2.89 -1.15 0.86
CA VAL A 18 -2.53 0.09 1.55
C VAL A 18 -2.32 -0.13 3.05
N ARG A 19 -3.17 -0.91 3.74
CA ARG A 19 -2.97 -1.27 5.16
C ARG A 19 -1.73 -2.12 5.40
N PHE A 20 -1.44 -3.05 4.49
CA PHE A 20 -0.25 -3.87 4.59
C PHE A 20 1.01 -3.03 4.37
N ALA A 21 1.00 -2.18 3.34
CA ALA A 21 2.09 -1.28 3.01
C ALA A 21 2.38 -0.29 4.15
N SER A 22 1.36 0.21 4.86
CA SER A 22 1.57 1.17 5.96
C SER A 22 2.38 0.62 7.13
N VAL A 23 2.29 -0.69 7.39
CA VAL A 23 3.14 -1.35 8.41
C VAL A 23 4.45 -1.83 7.79
N TYR A 24 4.42 -2.38 6.57
CA TYR A 24 5.58 -2.97 5.93
C TYR A 24 6.64 -1.96 5.49
N LEU A 25 6.23 -0.76 5.07
CA LEU A 25 7.10 0.32 4.60
C LEU A 25 7.36 1.40 5.66
N ASP A 26 6.76 1.26 6.86
CA ASP A 26 6.85 2.21 7.97
C ASP A 26 6.66 3.67 7.51
N PHE A 27 5.49 3.97 6.94
CA PHE A 27 5.20 5.33 6.51
C PHE A 27 5.13 6.24 7.73
N GLN A 28 6.13 7.10 7.87
CA GLN A 28 6.23 8.08 8.96
C GLN A 28 5.26 9.26 8.76
N ASP A 29 4.69 9.43 7.55
CA ASP A 29 3.91 10.60 7.17
C ASP A 29 2.61 10.25 6.42
N VAL A 30 1.50 10.86 6.83
CA VAL A 30 0.19 10.80 6.16
C VAL A 30 0.25 11.27 4.71
N ARG A 31 1.18 12.17 4.36
CA ARG A 31 1.39 12.63 2.99
C ARG A 31 1.86 11.49 2.07
N GLN A 32 2.80 10.67 2.53
CA GLN A 32 3.26 9.50 1.78
C GLN A 32 2.15 8.47 1.58
N PHE A 33 1.24 8.38 2.54
CA PHE A 33 0.04 7.54 2.42
C PHE A 33 -0.92 8.09 1.36
N ALA A 34 -1.18 9.40 1.37
CA ALA A 34 -2.04 10.06 0.38
C ALA A 34 -1.51 9.89 -1.05
N ASP A 35 -0.22 10.15 -1.27
CA ASP A 35 0.45 9.96 -2.57
C ASP A 35 0.28 8.51 -3.08
N GLN A 36 0.36 7.54 -2.17
CA GLN A 36 0.21 6.13 -2.51
C GLN A 36 -1.24 5.76 -2.86
N VAL A 37 -2.23 6.37 -2.20
CA VAL A 37 -3.66 6.19 -2.54
C VAL A 37 -3.97 6.82 -3.89
N ASP A 38 -3.45 8.02 -4.15
CA ASP A 38 -3.63 8.72 -5.43
C ASP A 38 -3.03 7.94 -6.59
N SER A 39 -1.87 7.28 -6.39
CA SER A 39 -1.26 6.39 -7.40
C SER A 39 -2.10 5.15 -7.75
N LEU A 40 -3.14 4.86 -6.96
CA LEU A 40 -4.05 3.72 -7.15
C LEU A 40 -5.44 4.15 -7.62
N ALA A 41 -5.75 5.45 -7.63
CA ALA A 41 -6.96 6.00 -8.23
C ALA A 41 -6.86 5.90 -9.77
N PRO A 42 -7.98 5.65 -10.48
CA PRO A 42 -8.01 5.61 -11.94
C PRO A 42 -7.70 6.96 -12.59
#